data_AF-A0A131Z9S3-F1
#
_entry.id   AF-A0A131Z9S3-F1
#
_cell.length_a   1.000
_cell.length_b   1.000
_cell.length_c   1.000
_cell.angle_alpha   90.00
_cell.angle_beta   90.00
_cell.angle_gamma   90.00
#
_symmetry.space_group_name_H-M   'P 1'
#
loop_
_entity.id
_entity.type
_entity.pdbx_description
1 polymer ?
#
loop_
_entity_poly.entity_id
_entity_poly.type
_entity_poly.pdbx_seq_one_letter_code
_entity_poly.pdbx_strand_id
1 'polypeptide(L)'
;PPALGCMAVPRMNCKPIVTYAGDKQVFKALEPLLLEGLPQEPVEWTRSYGRGPKTVRVECRFVEYDAAQLSREKDGRLLDQAHLHVYCTDCNDLEAYRSRVRDEIIEWMSQLKEAGIYDWMLVAVEPTDARRANKAKLLSRATVFDRMRADFPSKTFDRCVQVSTDSSGSVGVAALLGRLRQLLLHATGRHLGRYEELIRMQRERRTAPQWSFLHFFFLQEELAFVLEALGLYDEALVQYDELDALFTQVVINSASGEMPEWLCQLAQLGCEAWGGLRLGLDPAHSPERQLLQRSKGSLLQLRNYLFSRQCALLRQQNRTSEMASRTLSFLHNTVHELAILEVTTPPGAVACWVFTSCLEVLSACEGDGPAEEVAPTANATPPPSRRGEKQQQPLQQQPQQQQQ
;
A
#
# COMPACT_ATOMS: atom_id res chain seq x y z
N PRO A 1 9.17 22.41 28.06
CA PRO A 1 9.42 21.25 27.18
C PRO A 1 8.96 21.56 25.76
N PRO A 2 9.86 21.61 24.76
CA PRO A 2 9.45 21.94 23.40
C PRO A 2 8.57 20.82 22.85
N ALA A 3 7.55 21.20 22.09
CA ALA A 3 6.67 20.30 21.37
C ALA A 3 7.50 19.35 20.49
N LEU A 4 7.42 18.05 20.77
CA LEU A 4 7.93 17.02 19.89
C LEU A 4 7.09 17.07 18.62
N GLY A 5 7.62 17.75 17.60
CA GLY A 5 7.10 17.66 16.25
C GLY A 5 7.03 16.18 15.87
N CYS A 6 5.89 15.78 15.32
CA CYS A 6 5.62 14.44 14.81
C CYS A 6 6.73 14.09 13.80
N MET A 7 7.80 13.43 14.26
CA MET A 7 8.86 12.96 13.38
C MET A 7 8.23 11.91 12.49
N ALA A 8 8.13 12.21 11.20
CA ALA A 8 7.63 11.27 10.20
C ALA A 8 8.43 9.97 10.32
N VAL A 9 7.79 8.94 10.87
CA VAL A 9 8.41 7.62 11.01
C VAL A 9 8.73 7.11 9.60
N PRO A 10 9.94 6.60 9.33
CA PRO A 10 10.30 6.10 8.01
C PRO A 10 9.32 4.99 7.61
N ARG A 11 8.46 5.26 6.62
CA ARG A 11 7.55 4.27 6.04
C ARG A 11 8.34 3.28 5.18
N MET A 12 7.90 2.02 5.12
CA MET A 12 8.44 1.07 4.13
C MET A 12 8.46 1.71 2.74
N ASN A 13 9.59 1.58 2.04
CA ASN A 13 9.80 2.20 0.75
C ASN A 13 9.14 1.38 -0.38
N CYS A 14 7.81 1.33 -0.38
CA CYS A 14 6.99 0.53 -1.29
C CYS A 14 6.79 1.19 -2.66
N LYS A 15 7.54 2.25 -2.96
CA LYS A 15 7.43 3.00 -4.21
C LYS A 15 7.89 2.13 -5.39
N PRO A 16 7.09 2.02 -6.46
CA PRO A 16 7.45 1.26 -7.65
C PRO A 16 8.76 1.80 -8.25
N ILE A 17 9.59 0.90 -8.78
CA ILE A 17 10.85 1.29 -9.41
C ILE A 17 10.60 1.58 -10.90
N VAL A 18 11.15 2.69 -11.37
CA VAL A 18 11.24 3.05 -12.79
C VAL A 18 12.71 3.10 -13.16
N THR A 19 13.15 2.31 -14.14
CA THR A 19 14.55 2.38 -14.58
C THR A 19 14.73 3.43 -15.65
N TYR A 20 15.90 4.07 -15.73
CA TYR A 20 16.25 4.98 -16.84
C TYR A 20 17.51 4.53 -17.58
N ALA A 21 17.49 4.64 -18.91
CA ALA A 21 18.56 4.32 -19.85
C ALA A 21 18.76 5.44 -20.90
N GLY A 22 19.77 5.31 -21.75
CA GLY A 22 20.13 6.32 -22.76
C GLY A 22 20.99 7.43 -22.17
N ASP A 23 20.63 8.69 -22.42
CA ASP A 23 21.35 9.84 -21.87
C ASP A 23 21.01 10.07 -20.39
N LYS A 24 21.95 9.68 -19.53
CA LYS A 24 21.84 9.77 -18.08
C LYS A 24 21.84 11.21 -17.58
N GLN A 25 22.62 12.09 -18.19
CA GLN A 25 22.72 13.48 -17.74
C GLN A 25 21.40 14.21 -18.00
N VAL A 26 20.83 13.97 -19.18
CA VAL A 26 19.53 14.50 -19.58
C VAL A 26 18.43 14.00 -18.65
N PHE A 27 18.39 12.70 -18.35
CA PHE A 27 17.39 12.16 -17.42
C PHE A 27 17.55 12.76 -16.01
N LYS A 28 18.77 12.86 -15.50
CA LYS A 28 19.07 13.43 -14.17
C LYS A 28 18.64 14.89 -14.04
N ALA A 29 18.66 15.66 -15.12
CA ALA A 29 18.13 17.02 -15.13
C ALA A 29 16.59 17.07 -14.98
N LEU A 30 15.87 16.03 -15.44
CA LEU A 30 14.41 15.93 -15.32
C LEU A 30 13.96 15.32 -13.98
N GLU A 31 14.79 14.47 -13.37
CA GLU A 31 14.42 13.68 -12.18
C GLU A 31 13.80 14.50 -11.03
N PRO A 32 14.35 15.67 -10.61
CA PRO A 32 13.75 16.46 -9.53
C PRO A 32 12.32 16.91 -9.86
N LEU A 33 12.09 17.36 -11.10
CA LEU A 33 10.78 17.81 -11.57
C LEU A 33 9.78 16.65 -11.62
N LEU A 34 10.25 15.46 -11.98
CA LEU A 34 9.43 14.25 -12.00
C LEU A 34 9.02 13.82 -10.60
N LEU A 35 9.98 13.77 -9.67
CA LEU A 35 9.71 13.37 -8.29
C LEU A 35 8.78 14.36 -7.57
N GLU A 36 8.94 15.66 -7.83
CA GLU A 36 8.04 16.70 -7.28
C GLU A 36 6.65 16.66 -7.92
N GLY A 37 6.59 16.49 -9.24
CA GLY A 37 5.36 16.60 -10.03
C GLY A 37 4.47 15.35 -9.99
N LEU A 38 5.04 14.14 -9.97
CA LEU A 38 4.28 12.88 -10.02
C LEU A 38 3.15 12.78 -8.97
N PRO A 39 3.36 13.07 -7.68
CA PRO A 39 2.30 12.94 -6.66
C PRO A 39 1.25 14.06 -6.69
N GLN A 40 1.48 15.17 -7.41
CA GLN A 40 0.63 16.37 -7.31
C GLN A 40 -0.77 16.15 -7.86
N GLU A 41 -0.88 15.46 -8.99
CA GLU A 41 -2.16 15.24 -9.66
C GLU A 41 -2.63 13.79 -9.50
N PRO A 42 -3.88 13.58 -9.04
CA PRO A 42 -4.45 12.26 -9.00
C PRO A 42 -4.78 11.76 -10.41
N VAL A 43 -4.77 10.43 -10.57
CA VAL A 43 -5.01 9.76 -11.84
C VAL A 43 -6.07 8.69 -11.63
N GLU A 44 -6.98 8.58 -12.60
CA GLU A 44 -7.96 7.50 -12.61
C GLU A 44 -7.28 6.18 -12.98
N TRP A 45 -7.42 5.21 -12.10
CA TRP A 45 -6.94 3.86 -12.27
C TRP A 45 -8.11 2.90 -12.44
N THR A 46 -8.19 2.32 -13.62
CA THR A 46 -9.10 1.23 -13.94
C THR A 46 -8.37 -0.10 -13.78
N ARG A 47 -8.95 -0.99 -12.98
CA ARG A 47 -8.40 -2.33 -12.74
C ARG A 47 -9.16 -3.36 -13.56
N SER A 48 -8.49 -4.48 -13.80
CA SER A 48 -9.09 -5.68 -14.39
C SER A 48 -10.24 -6.21 -13.51
N TYR A 49 -11.07 -7.09 -14.06
CA TYR A 49 -12.11 -7.83 -13.34
C TYR A 49 -13.27 -6.99 -12.78
N GLY A 50 -13.65 -5.91 -13.46
CA GLY A 50 -14.91 -5.18 -13.16
C GLY A 50 -14.88 -4.34 -11.89
N ARG A 51 -13.69 -4.13 -11.29
CA ARG A 51 -13.53 -3.18 -10.19
C ARG A 51 -13.72 -1.76 -10.71
N GLY A 52 -14.57 -0.99 -10.04
CA GLY A 52 -14.82 0.42 -10.40
C GLY A 52 -13.54 1.24 -10.41
N PRO A 53 -13.48 2.34 -11.19
CA PRO A 53 -12.33 3.21 -11.26
C PRO A 53 -11.98 3.77 -9.87
N LYS A 54 -10.68 3.89 -9.60
CA LYS A 54 -10.15 4.49 -8.36
C LYS A 54 -9.28 5.68 -8.69
N THR A 55 -9.36 6.71 -7.87
CA THR A 55 -8.51 7.88 -8.01
C THR A 55 -7.28 7.69 -7.11
N VAL A 56 -6.10 7.59 -7.70
CA VAL A 56 -4.83 7.31 -6.97
C VAL A 56 -3.77 8.35 -7.29
N ARG A 57 -2.81 8.51 -6.38
CA ARG A 57 -1.58 9.28 -6.64
C ARG A 57 -0.44 8.33 -6.85
N VAL A 58 0.44 8.67 -7.79
CA VAL A 58 1.55 7.81 -8.17
C VAL A 58 2.84 8.45 -7.69
N GLU A 59 3.64 7.66 -6.99
CA GLU A 59 5.02 7.97 -6.68
C GLU A 59 5.90 6.84 -7.22
N CYS A 60 7.18 7.13 -7.44
CA CYS A 60 8.14 6.11 -7.83
C CYS A 60 9.54 6.43 -7.33
N ARG A 61 10.45 5.49 -7.57
CA ARG A 61 11.89 5.69 -7.46
C ARG A 61 12.53 5.48 -8.82
N PHE A 62 13.50 6.32 -9.14
CA PHE A 62 14.30 6.13 -10.33
C PHE A 62 15.61 5.42 -10.01
N VAL A 63 15.90 4.36 -10.76
CA VAL A 63 17.14 3.59 -10.66
C VAL A 63 17.77 3.49 -12.04
N GLU A 64 19.09 3.52 -12.12
CA GLU A 64 19.76 3.36 -13.42
C GLU A 64 19.44 1.97 -13.98
N TYR A 65 19.18 1.91 -15.29
CA TYR A 65 18.99 0.64 -15.97
C TYR A 65 20.29 -0.18 -15.94
N ASP A 66 20.19 -1.40 -15.45
CA ASP A 66 21.25 -2.40 -15.49
C ASP A 66 20.67 -3.70 -16.06
N ALA A 67 21.15 -4.11 -17.23
CA ALA A 67 20.71 -5.33 -17.89
C ALA A 67 20.94 -6.58 -17.03
N ALA A 68 21.97 -6.58 -16.17
CA ALA A 68 22.26 -7.69 -15.26
C ALA A 68 21.24 -7.79 -14.11
N GLN A 69 20.57 -6.68 -13.78
CA GLN A 69 19.55 -6.59 -12.74
C GLN A 69 18.12 -6.71 -13.29
N LEU A 70 17.95 -7.02 -14.58
CA LEU A 70 16.65 -7.38 -15.12
C LEU A 70 16.18 -8.69 -14.47
N SER A 71 15.49 -8.54 -13.36
CA SER A 71 14.88 -9.63 -12.61
C SER A 71 14.00 -10.42 -13.56
N ARG A 72 14.44 -11.64 -13.92
CA ARG A 72 13.50 -12.64 -14.41
C ARG A 72 12.53 -12.89 -13.26
N GLU A 73 11.23 -12.73 -13.50
CA GLU A 73 10.14 -12.95 -12.54
C GLU A 73 10.20 -14.35 -11.91
N LYS A 74 11.10 -14.53 -10.94
CA LYS A 74 11.39 -15.82 -10.32
C LYS A 74 11.07 -15.86 -8.84
N ASP A 75 10.94 -14.69 -8.19
CA ASP A 75 10.95 -14.64 -6.73
C ASP A 75 9.58 -14.46 -6.09
N GLY A 76 8.50 -14.37 -6.88
CA GLY A 76 7.14 -14.26 -6.32
C GLY A 76 6.97 -13.08 -5.35
N ARG A 77 7.76 -12.02 -5.52
CA ARG A 77 7.68 -10.75 -4.77
C ARG A 77 7.05 -9.67 -5.64
N LEU A 78 6.34 -8.76 -5.01
CA LEU A 78 5.76 -7.57 -5.66
C LEU A 78 6.65 -6.34 -5.42
N LEU A 79 7.28 -6.26 -4.26
CA LEU A 79 8.14 -5.14 -3.88
C LEU A 79 9.52 -5.22 -4.57
N ASP A 80 10.17 -4.06 -4.69
CA ASP A 80 11.51 -3.89 -5.29
C ASP A 80 11.64 -4.38 -6.74
N GLN A 81 10.53 -4.48 -7.47
CA GLN A 81 10.53 -4.72 -8.91
C GLN A 81 10.47 -3.42 -9.71
N ALA A 82 11.23 -3.38 -10.79
CA ALA A 82 11.07 -2.38 -11.83
C ALA A 82 9.78 -2.64 -12.61
N HIS A 83 8.87 -1.66 -12.58
CA HIS A 83 7.59 -1.73 -13.28
C HIS A 83 7.66 -1.08 -14.65
N LEU A 84 8.42 0.01 -14.81
CA LEU A 84 8.49 0.75 -16.06
C LEU A 84 9.94 1.07 -16.41
N HIS A 85 10.28 0.97 -17.69
CA HIS A 85 11.63 1.25 -18.19
C HIS A 85 11.60 2.45 -19.14
N VAL A 86 12.41 3.47 -18.86
CA VAL A 86 12.46 4.72 -19.62
C VAL A 86 13.78 4.81 -20.37
N TYR A 87 13.73 5.11 -21.66
CA TYR A 87 14.91 5.49 -22.44
C TYR A 87 14.84 6.98 -22.75
N CYS A 88 15.89 7.72 -22.43
CA CYS A 88 15.96 9.16 -22.64
C CYS A 88 17.04 9.51 -23.69
N THR A 89 16.75 10.45 -24.57
CA THR A 89 17.72 10.98 -25.54
C THR A 89 17.47 12.47 -25.76
N ASP A 90 18.52 13.24 -25.97
CA ASP A 90 18.47 14.63 -26.43
C ASP A 90 18.81 14.77 -27.93
N CYS A 91 18.92 13.64 -28.63
CA CYS A 91 19.30 13.62 -30.04
C CYS A 91 18.31 14.41 -30.90
N ASN A 92 18.81 15.46 -31.55
CA ASN A 92 18.05 16.34 -32.43
C ASN A 92 18.53 16.26 -33.89
N ASP A 93 19.53 15.44 -34.19
CA ASP A 93 20.07 15.23 -35.52
C ASP A 93 19.56 13.91 -36.14
N LEU A 94 18.96 14.01 -37.33
CA LEU A 94 18.34 12.87 -38.01
C LEU A 94 19.34 11.82 -38.50
N GLU A 95 20.57 12.23 -38.82
CA GLU A 95 21.60 11.31 -39.30
C GLU A 95 22.15 10.51 -38.13
N ALA A 96 22.50 11.18 -37.04
CA ALA A 96 22.92 10.56 -35.78
C ALA A 96 21.84 9.63 -35.21
N TYR A 97 20.56 10.01 -35.31
CA TYR A 97 19.46 9.12 -34.93
C TYR A 97 19.45 7.83 -35.75
N ARG A 98 19.53 7.95 -37.09
CA ARG A 98 19.48 6.80 -38.00
C ARG A 98 20.70 5.90 -37.90
N SER A 99 21.87 6.46 -37.64
CA SER A 99 23.14 5.71 -37.63
C SER A 99 23.49 5.13 -36.26
N ARG A 100 22.86 5.60 -35.17
CA ARG A 100 23.22 5.21 -33.80
C ARG A 100 22.03 5.05 -32.87
N VAL A 101 21.33 6.14 -32.54
CA VAL A 101 20.34 6.16 -31.44
C VAL A 101 19.20 5.16 -31.66
N ARG A 102 18.75 5.00 -32.91
CA ARG A 102 17.72 4.01 -33.26
C ARG A 102 18.15 2.59 -32.92
N ASP A 103 19.40 2.23 -33.24
CA ASP A 103 19.91 0.88 -33.01
C ASP A 103 20.16 0.63 -31.51
N GLU A 104 20.61 1.65 -30.75
CA GLU A 104 20.73 1.59 -29.28
C GLU A 104 19.36 1.34 -28.61
N ILE A 105 18.30 2.02 -29.06
CA ILE A 105 16.94 1.80 -28.56
C ILE A 105 16.48 0.38 -28.88
N ILE A 106 16.72 -0.11 -30.11
CA ILE A 106 16.34 -1.47 -30.52
C ILE A 106 17.06 -2.52 -29.64
N GLU A 107 18.36 -2.33 -29.39
CA GLU A 107 19.14 -3.22 -28.52
C GLU A 107 18.58 -3.24 -27.10
N TRP A 108 18.36 -2.07 -26.50
CA TRP A 108 17.77 -1.95 -25.16
C TRP A 108 16.38 -2.60 -25.08
N MET A 109 15.51 -2.40 -26.08
CA MET A 109 14.20 -3.04 -26.13
C MET A 109 14.30 -4.56 -26.32
N SER A 110 15.31 -5.05 -27.03
CA SER A 110 15.58 -6.49 -27.16
C SER A 110 15.90 -7.10 -25.80
N GLN A 111 16.77 -6.45 -25.01
CA GLN A 111 17.13 -6.90 -23.66
C GLN A 111 15.89 -6.94 -22.74
N LEU A 112 15.02 -5.93 -22.79
CA LEU A 112 13.74 -5.95 -22.05
C LEU A 112 12.86 -7.12 -22.49
N LYS A 113 12.72 -7.34 -23.80
CA LYS A 113 11.88 -8.40 -24.35
C LYS A 113 12.39 -9.80 -23.96
N GLU A 114 13.71 -10.01 -23.96
CA GLU A 114 14.34 -11.25 -23.50
C GLU A 114 14.09 -11.52 -22.01
N ALA A 115 13.92 -10.47 -21.20
CA ALA A 115 13.50 -10.55 -19.81
C ALA A 115 11.96 -10.68 -19.63
N GLY A 116 11.18 -10.69 -20.72
CA GLY A 116 9.71 -10.76 -20.67
C GLY A 116 9.03 -9.43 -20.31
N ILE A 117 9.75 -8.31 -20.46
CA ILE A 117 9.30 -6.98 -20.07
C ILE A 117 8.79 -6.22 -21.29
N TYR A 118 7.60 -5.64 -21.15
CA TYR A 118 6.91 -4.90 -22.22
C TYR A 118 6.47 -3.48 -21.80
N ASP A 119 6.77 -3.08 -20.55
CA ASP A 119 6.50 -1.72 -20.06
C ASP A 119 7.69 -0.82 -20.28
N TRP A 120 7.62 -0.03 -21.34
CA TRP A 120 8.64 0.95 -21.68
C TRP A 120 8.07 2.31 -22.08
N MET A 121 8.92 3.34 -22.03
CA MET A 121 8.65 4.69 -22.51
C MET A 121 9.91 5.29 -23.15
N LEU A 122 9.76 6.03 -24.24
CA LEU A 122 10.83 6.78 -24.89
C LEU A 122 10.62 8.28 -24.66
N VAL A 123 11.66 8.98 -24.24
CA VAL A 123 11.65 10.42 -23.95
C VAL A 123 12.68 11.12 -24.83
N ALA A 124 12.21 11.99 -25.73
CA ALA A 124 13.06 12.86 -26.53
C ALA A 124 13.07 14.27 -25.91
N VAL A 125 14.23 14.76 -25.52
CA VAL A 125 14.41 16.09 -24.94
C VAL A 125 14.95 17.03 -26.01
N GLU A 126 14.22 18.11 -26.31
CA GLU A 126 14.71 19.16 -27.18
C GLU A 126 15.66 20.10 -26.40
N PRO A 127 16.91 20.26 -26.85
CA PRO A 127 17.81 21.26 -26.28
C PRO A 127 17.32 22.67 -26.64
N THR A 128 17.48 23.59 -25.69
CA THR A 128 16.94 24.96 -25.69
C THR A 128 17.35 25.77 -26.94
N ASP A 129 18.53 25.50 -27.51
CA ASP A 129 19.08 26.24 -28.65
C ASP A 129 18.54 25.80 -30.03
N ALA A 130 17.86 24.66 -30.14
CA ALA A 130 17.39 24.12 -31.42
C ALA A 130 16.31 24.98 -32.10
N ARG A 131 15.52 25.74 -31.33
CA ARG A 131 14.46 26.61 -31.87
C ARG A 131 15.01 27.87 -32.57
N ARG A 132 16.19 28.38 -32.17
CA ARG A 132 16.80 29.56 -32.82
C ARG A 132 17.32 29.26 -34.23
N ALA A 133 17.76 28.03 -34.48
CA ALA A 133 18.23 27.61 -35.81
C ALA A 133 17.09 27.27 -36.79
N ASN A 134 15.93 26.83 -36.29
CA ASN A 134 14.82 26.32 -37.12
C ASN A 134 13.88 27.40 -37.69
N LYS A 135 13.99 28.67 -37.27
CA LYS A 135 13.18 29.77 -37.82
C LYS A 135 13.50 30.09 -39.30
N ALA A 136 14.59 29.56 -39.85
CA ALA A 136 15.09 29.83 -41.20
C ALA A 136 14.77 28.75 -42.25
N LYS A 137 14.07 27.65 -41.91
CA LYS A 137 13.76 26.58 -42.88
C LYS A 137 12.26 26.36 -43.02
N LEU A 138 11.68 26.99 -44.04
CA LEU A 138 10.27 26.99 -44.43
C LEU A 138 9.82 25.66 -45.11
N LEU A 139 10.27 24.50 -44.61
CA LEU A 139 9.80 23.18 -45.02
C LEU A 139 9.81 22.28 -43.78
N SER A 140 8.62 21.80 -43.39
CA SER A 140 8.40 20.84 -42.29
C SER A 140 9.15 19.53 -42.58
N ARG A 141 10.43 19.45 -42.18
CA ARG A 141 11.16 18.18 -42.10
C ARG A 141 10.74 17.47 -40.82
N ALA A 142 10.44 16.17 -40.93
CA ALA A 142 10.15 15.32 -39.78
C ALA A 142 11.27 15.44 -38.75
N THR A 143 10.91 15.65 -37.48
CA THR A 143 11.87 15.75 -36.38
C THR A 143 12.40 14.36 -35.98
N VAL A 144 13.45 14.31 -35.16
CA VAL A 144 13.89 13.05 -34.54
C VAL A 144 12.76 12.43 -33.72
N PHE A 145 11.98 13.24 -33.00
CA PHE A 145 10.81 12.76 -32.26
C PHE A 145 9.75 12.12 -33.16
N ASP A 146 9.39 12.78 -34.29
CA ASP A 146 8.44 12.21 -35.25
C ASP A 146 8.93 10.87 -35.80
N ARG A 147 10.24 10.77 -36.06
CA ARG A 147 10.85 9.54 -36.55
C ARG A 147 10.87 8.44 -35.49
N MET A 148 11.23 8.77 -34.25
CA MET A 148 11.20 7.85 -33.11
C MET A 148 9.79 7.30 -32.88
N ARG A 149 8.78 8.16 -32.87
CA ARG A 149 7.38 7.75 -32.71
C ARG A 149 6.89 6.84 -33.85
N ALA A 150 7.37 7.06 -35.07
CA ALA A 150 7.04 6.22 -36.23
C ALA A 150 7.79 4.88 -36.22
N ASP A 151 9.05 4.86 -35.78
CA ASP A 151 9.88 3.65 -35.72
C ASP A 151 9.46 2.73 -34.54
N PHE A 152 8.90 3.29 -33.46
CA PHE A 152 8.47 2.55 -32.25
C PHE A 152 6.96 2.71 -31.96
N PRO A 153 6.06 2.23 -32.85
CA PRO A 153 4.62 2.39 -32.68
C PRO A 153 4.11 1.54 -31.52
N SER A 154 3.06 2.01 -30.84
CA SER A 154 2.37 1.27 -29.78
C SER A 154 0.86 1.30 -29.99
N LYS A 155 0.20 0.16 -29.79
CA LYS A 155 -1.24 -0.03 -30.05
C LYS A 155 -2.13 0.39 -28.87
N THR A 156 -1.57 0.43 -27.65
CA THR A 156 -2.35 0.63 -26.42
C THR A 156 -2.24 2.06 -25.90
N PHE A 157 -1.01 2.52 -25.68
CA PHE A 157 -0.70 3.87 -25.20
C PHE A 157 0.36 4.49 -26.07
N ASP A 158 0.33 5.79 -26.26
CA ASP A 158 1.46 6.50 -26.86
C ASP A 158 2.65 6.44 -25.91
N ARG A 159 3.75 5.79 -26.33
CA ARG A 159 4.92 5.55 -25.46
C ARG A 159 6.08 6.49 -25.74
N CYS A 160 5.93 7.39 -26.71
CA CYS A 160 6.93 8.41 -27.01
C CYS A 160 6.48 9.76 -26.47
N VAL A 161 7.35 10.47 -25.77
CA VAL A 161 7.08 11.82 -25.25
C VAL A 161 8.20 12.77 -25.66
N GLN A 162 7.82 13.97 -26.07
CA GLN A 162 8.76 15.06 -26.33
C GLN A 162 8.74 16.07 -25.17
N VAL A 163 9.90 16.49 -24.72
CA VAL A 163 10.07 17.49 -23.65
C VAL A 163 10.85 18.67 -24.21
N SER A 164 10.34 19.89 -24.02
CA SER A 164 11.06 21.11 -24.37
C SER A 164 11.54 21.81 -23.09
N THR A 165 12.80 22.23 -23.05
CA THR A 165 13.47 22.79 -21.87
C THR A 165 13.53 24.33 -21.86
N ASP A 166 12.77 25.01 -22.72
CA ASP A 166 12.76 26.48 -22.76
C ASP A 166 11.96 27.11 -21.60
N SER A 167 11.89 28.44 -21.54
CA SER A 167 11.15 29.19 -20.50
C SER A 167 9.63 28.87 -20.46
N SER A 168 9.11 28.09 -21.43
CA SER A 168 7.76 27.51 -21.44
C SER A 168 7.73 26.01 -21.09
N GLY A 169 8.84 25.45 -20.59
CA GLY A 169 9.08 24.04 -20.32
C GLY A 169 8.09 23.37 -19.36
N SER A 170 7.20 24.13 -18.73
CA SER A 170 6.07 23.62 -17.96
C SER A 170 5.15 22.71 -18.78
N VAL A 171 4.91 23.02 -20.06
CA VAL A 171 3.98 22.24 -20.90
C VAL A 171 4.56 20.87 -21.27
N GLY A 172 5.84 20.82 -21.65
CA GLY A 172 6.52 19.57 -21.99
C GLY A 172 6.69 18.66 -20.78
N VAL A 173 7.04 19.23 -19.63
CA VAL A 173 7.15 18.50 -18.36
C VAL A 173 5.78 18.00 -17.90
N ALA A 174 4.71 18.79 -18.05
CA ALA A 174 3.35 18.34 -17.73
C ALA A 174 2.90 17.15 -18.61
N ALA A 175 3.21 17.19 -19.91
CA ALA A 175 2.92 16.06 -20.80
C ALA A 175 3.71 14.80 -20.40
N LEU A 176 4.98 14.95 -20.03
CA LEU A 176 5.81 13.86 -19.51
C LEU A 176 5.25 13.29 -18.20
N LEU A 177 4.89 14.14 -17.24
CA LEU A 177 4.28 13.73 -15.98
C LEU A 177 2.98 12.95 -16.23
N GLY A 178 2.08 13.51 -17.05
CA GLY A 178 0.82 12.85 -17.40
C GLY A 178 1.04 11.48 -18.03
N ARG A 179 1.98 11.37 -18.97
CA ARG A 179 2.28 10.09 -19.62
C ARG A 179 2.94 9.10 -18.68
N LEU A 180 3.91 9.55 -17.89
CA LEU A 180 4.62 8.72 -16.93
C LEU A 180 3.65 8.14 -15.90
N ARG A 181 2.74 8.95 -15.36
CA ARG A 181 1.68 8.46 -14.46
C ARG A 181 0.84 7.36 -15.10
N GLN A 182 0.36 7.58 -16.34
CA GLN A 182 -0.47 6.60 -17.06
C GLN A 182 0.27 5.28 -17.31
N LEU A 183 1.50 5.34 -17.83
CA LEU A 183 2.27 4.14 -18.16
C LEU A 183 2.72 3.39 -16.91
N LEU A 184 3.11 4.12 -15.85
CA LEU A 184 3.49 3.52 -14.58
C LEU A 184 2.30 2.84 -13.89
N LEU A 185 1.12 3.45 -13.89
CA LEU A 185 -0.10 2.82 -13.37
C LEU A 185 -0.51 1.59 -14.17
N HIS A 186 -0.40 1.65 -15.49
CA HIS A 186 -0.68 0.50 -16.34
C HIS A 186 0.28 -0.66 -16.03
N ALA A 187 1.58 -0.38 -15.95
CA ALA A 187 2.59 -1.35 -15.59
C ALA A 187 2.32 -1.96 -14.21
N THR A 188 2.15 -1.11 -13.20
CA THR A 188 1.85 -1.50 -11.81
C THR A 188 0.59 -2.37 -11.77
N GLY A 189 -0.47 -2.03 -12.51
CA GLY A 189 -1.69 -2.84 -12.59
C GLY A 189 -1.48 -4.23 -13.18
N ARG A 190 -0.59 -4.39 -14.18
CA ARG A 190 -0.25 -5.72 -14.71
C ARG A 190 0.55 -6.56 -13.71
N HIS A 191 1.50 -5.95 -13.01
CA HIS A 191 2.24 -6.64 -11.95
C HIS A 191 1.31 -7.04 -10.80
N LEU A 192 0.42 -6.14 -10.38
CA LEU A 192 -0.56 -6.40 -9.35
C LEU A 192 -1.49 -7.55 -9.71
N GLY A 193 -2.05 -7.57 -10.93
CA GLY A 193 -2.95 -8.64 -11.36
C GLY A 193 -2.29 -10.03 -11.36
N ARG A 194 -1.01 -10.12 -11.74
CA ARG A 194 -0.24 -11.37 -11.66
C ARG A 194 0.02 -11.79 -10.22
N TYR A 195 0.27 -10.81 -9.35
CA TYR A 195 0.54 -11.05 -7.93
C TYR A 195 -0.73 -11.46 -7.15
N GLU A 196 -1.86 -10.82 -7.43
CA GLU A 196 -3.18 -11.20 -6.89
C GLU A 196 -3.53 -12.64 -7.28
N GLU A 197 -3.22 -13.05 -8.52
CA GLU A 197 -3.38 -14.43 -8.97
C GLU A 197 -2.47 -15.41 -8.22
N LEU A 198 -1.23 -15.04 -7.93
CA LEU A 198 -0.32 -15.83 -7.08
C LEU A 198 -0.90 -15.99 -5.66
N ILE A 199 -1.42 -14.93 -5.06
CA ILE A 199 -2.07 -14.97 -3.74
C ILE A 199 -3.29 -15.90 -3.79
N ARG A 200 -4.14 -15.80 -4.83
CA ARG A 200 -5.30 -16.67 -5.02
C ARG A 200 -4.88 -18.14 -5.04
N MET A 201 -3.88 -18.49 -5.86
CA MET A 201 -3.34 -19.85 -5.96
C MET A 201 -2.78 -20.37 -4.62
N GLN A 202 -2.12 -19.51 -3.84
CA GLN A 202 -1.64 -19.87 -2.50
C GLN A 202 -2.78 -20.08 -1.50
N ARG A 203 -3.85 -19.27 -1.56
CA ARG A 203 -5.04 -19.42 -0.71
C ARG A 203 -5.82 -20.70 -0.99
N GLU A 204 -5.86 -21.14 -2.25
CA GLU A 204 -6.47 -22.41 -2.65
C GLU A 204 -5.70 -23.62 -2.11
N ARG A 205 -4.39 -23.47 -1.91
CA ARG A 205 -3.50 -24.50 -1.37
C ARG A 205 -3.44 -24.52 0.17
N ARG A 206 -4.31 -23.78 0.87
CA ARG A 206 -4.27 -23.66 2.34
C ARG A 206 -4.41 -24.97 3.13
N THR A 207 -4.96 -26.01 2.52
CA THR A 207 -5.09 -27.35 3.12
C THR A 207 -3.91 -28.27 2.79
N ALA A 208 -2.95 -27.82 1.98
CA ALA A 208 -1.78 -28.60 1.63
C ALA A 208 -0.84 -28.70 2.85
N PRO A 209 -0.20 -29.87 3.10
CA PRO A 209 0.67 -30.06 4.26
C PRO A 209 1.85 -29.07 4.36
N GLN A 210 2.36 -28.63 3.20
CA GLN A 210 3.51 -27.72 3.11
C GLN A 210 3.11 -26.23 3.18
N TRP A 211 1.82 -25.93 3.32
CA TRP A 211 1.34 -24.57 3.38
C TRP A 211 1.54 -23.99 4.78
N SER A 212 1.96 -22.73 4.86
CA SER A 212 2.16 -22.00 6.12
C SER A 212 1.43 -20.67 6.06
N PHE A 213 0.69 -20.36 7.13
CA PHE A 213 -0.01 -19.08 7.24
C PHE A 213 0.96 -17.91 7.22
N LEU A 214 2.12 -17.99 7.87
CA LEU A 214 3.11 -16.90 7.87
C LEU A 214 3.65 -16.61 6.46
N HIS A 215 3.90 -17.64 5.66
CA HIS A 215 4.31 -17.45 4.26
C HIS A 215 3.20 -16.74 3.47
N PHE A 216 1.95 -17.21 3.58
CA PHE A 216 0.81 -16.57 2.93
C PHE A 216 0.56 -15.14 3.43
N PHE A 217 0.70 -14.90 4.73
CA PHE A 217 0.57 -13.60 5.37
C PHE A 217 1.50 -12.57 4.74
N PHE A 218 2.79 -12.90 4.58
CA PHE A 218 3.74 -11.97 3.98
C PHE A 218 3.49 -11.72 2.50
N LEU A 219 2.98 -12.71 1.76
CA LEU A 219 2.58 -12.51 0.38
C LEU A 219 1.42 -11.50 0.28
N GLN A 220 0.37 -11.69 1.07
CA GLN A 220 -0.80 -10.81 1.07
C GLN A 220 -0.48 -9.43 1.69
N GLU A 221 0.47 -9.36 2.61
CA GLU A 221 0.99 -8.10 3.14
C GLU A 221 1.69 -7.24 2.08
N GLU A 222 2.50 -7.83 1.18
CA GLU A 222 3.14 -7.05 0.10
C GLU A 222 2.08 -6.40 -0.82
N LEU A 223 0.96 -7.08 -1.06
CA LEU A 223 -0.18 -6.48 -1.75
C LEU A 223 -0.75 -5.30 -0.96
N ALA A 224 -0.95 -5.45 0.35
CA ALA A 224 -1.45 -4.38 1.20
C ALA A 224 -0.52 -3.16 1.20
N PHE A 225 0.80 -3.36 1.17
CA PHE A 225 1.79 -2.29 1.08
C PHE A 225 1.69 -1.49 -0.22
N VAL A 226 1.50 -2.16 -1.36
CA VAL A 226 1.33 -1.46 -2.64
C VAL A 226 0.01 -0.70 -2.68
N LEU A 227 -1.07 -1.27 -2.16
CA LEU A 227 -2.36 -0.58 -2.04
C LEU A 227 -2.27 0.65 -1.13
N GLU A 228 -1.57 0.55 0.01
CA GLU A 228 -1.28 1.67 0.90
C GLU A 228 -0.47 2.77 0.18
N ALA A 229 0.57 2.40 -0.56
CA ALA A 229 1.40 3.34 -1.32
C ALA A 229 0.61 4.09 -2.42
N LEU A 230 -0.45 3.48 -2.95
CA LEU A 230 -1.39 4.11 -3.90
C LEU A 230 -2.47 4.95 -3.21
N GLY A 231 -2.50 4.98 -1.87
CA GLY A 231 -3.52 5.65 -1.07
C GLY A 231 -4.85 4.89 -0.96
N LEU A 232 -4.89 3.62 -1.34
CA LEU A 232 -6.07 2.76 -1.25
C LEU A 232 -6.17 2.10 0.12
N TYR A 233 -6.25 2.91 1.17
CA TYR A 233 -6.19 2.46 2.56
C TYR A 233 -7.31 1.48 2.94
N ASP A 234 -8.53 1.67 2.44
CA ASP A 234 -9.64 0.72 2.64
C ASP A 234 -9.32 -0.67 2.08
N GLU A 235 -8.73 -0.72 0.90
CA GLU A 235 -8.43 -2.00 0.24
C GLU A 235 -7.22 -2.69 0.86
N ALA A 236 -6.24 -1.90 1.31
CA ALA A 236 -5.15 -2.40 2.14
C ALA A 236 -5.68 -2.95 3.47
N LEU A 237 -6.65 -2.27 4.11
CA LEU A 237 -7.25 -2.71 5.37
C LEU A 237 -7.99 -4.04 5.20
N VAL A 238 -8.73 -4.20 4.10
CA VAL A 238 -9.39 -5.48 3.74
C VAL A 238 -8.38 -6.63 3.67
N GLN A 239 -7.15 -6.41 3.19
CA GLN A 239 -6.14 -7.47 3.17
C GLN A 239 -5.80 -7.97 4.58
N TYR A 240 -5.63 -7.06 5.54
CA TYR A 240 -5.35 -7.45 6.92
C TYR A 240 -6.60 -8.04 7.62
N ASP A 241 -7.79 -7.53 7.33
CA ASP A 241 -9.06 -8.09 7.84
C ASP A 241 -9.28 -9.53 7.35
N GLU A 242 -8.94 -9.83 6.08
CA GLU A 242 -8.98 -11.18 5.55
C GLU A 242 -7.96 -12.12 6.21
N LEU A 243 -6.74 -11.61 6.46
CA LEU A 243 -5.71 -12.36 7.17
C LEU A 243 -6.13 -12.67 8.62
N ASP A 244 -6.70 -11.70 9.31
CA ASP A 244 -7.21 -11.85 10.69
C ASP A 244 -8.28 -12.93 10.75
N ALA A 245 -9.29 -12.83 9.87
CA ALA A 245 -10.39 -13.78 9.80
C ALA A 245 -9.92 -15.19 9.42
N LEU A 246 -9.02 -15.30 8.43
CA LEU A 246 -8.46 -16.59 8.01
C LEU A 246 -7.70 -17.25 9.16
N PHE A 247 -6.86 -16.49 9.88
CA PHE A 247 -6.08 -17.04 10.98
C PHE A 247 -6.98 -17.51 12.12
N THR A 248 -7.95 -16.68 12.54
CA THR A 248 -8.95 -17.04 13.56
C THR A 248 -9.71 -18.31 13.17
N GLN A 249 -10.13 -18.42 11.92
CA GLN A 249 -10.82 -19.62 11.41
C GLN A 249 -9.94 -20.88 11.52
N VAL A 250 -8.65 -20.78 11.17
CA VAL A 250 -7.73 -21.93 11.29
C VAL A 250 -7.56 -22.36 12.75
N VAL A 251 -7.41 -21.41 13.67
CA VAL A 251 -7.28 -21.71 15.11
C VAL A 251 -8.53 -22.42 15.64
N ILE A 252 -9.72 -21.89 15.33
CA ILE A 252 -10.99 -22.50 15.75
C ILE A 252 -11.15 -23.92 15.18
N ASN A 253 -10.82 -24.13 13.90
CA ASN A 253 -10.90 -25.45 13.27
C ASN A 253 -9.93 -26.46 13.90
N SER A 254 -8.77 -25.98 14.37
CA SER A 254 -7.76 -26.82 15.01
C SER A 254 -8.15 -27.25 16.43
N ALA A 255 -9.11 -26.58 17.07
CA ALA A 255 -9.63 -26.97 18.39
C ALA A 255 -10.36 -28.32 18.37
N SER A 256 -10.88 -28.75 17.21
CA SER A 256 -11.64 -29.99 17.04
C SER A 256 -11.08 -30.92 15.96
N GLY A 257 -9.95 -30.56 15.36
CA GLY A 257 -9.35 -31.25 14.22
C GLY A 257 -7.84 -31.38 14.35
N GLU A 258 -7.19 -31.89 13.29
CA GLU A 258 -5.73 -31.97 13.25
C GLU A 258 -5.13 -30.57 13.06
N MET A 259 -4.27 -30.17 14.02
CA MET A 259 -3.58 -28.89 13.96
C MET A 259 -2.43 -28.97 12.94
N PRO A 260 -2.35 -28.02 11.98
CA PRO A 260 -1.23 -27.97 11.04
C PRO A 260 0.11 -27.81 11.75
N GLU A 261 1.18 -28.40 11.20
CA GLU A 261 2.51 -28.39 11.82
C GLU A 261 3.02 -26.96 12.12
N TRP A 262 2.81 -26.03 11.20
CA TRP A 262 3.21 -24.62 11.39
C TRP A 262 2.48 -23.97 12.57
N LEU A 263 1.23 -24.36 12.85
CA LEU A 263 0.44 -23.84 13.96
C LEU A 263 0.88 -24.48 15.28
N CYS A 264 1.21 -25.79 15.27
CA CYS A 264 1.86 -26.45 16.40
C CYS A 264 3.16 -25.73 16.80
N GLN A 265 4.02 -25.45 15.82
CA GLN A 265 5.29 -24.74 16.05
C GLN A 265 5.04 -23.34 16.62
N LEU A 266 4.06 -22.60 16.10
CA LEU A 266 3.70 -21.27 16.60
C LEU A 266 3.20 -21.30 18.06
N ALA A 267 2.38 -22.29 18.42
CA ALA A 267 1.87 -22.46 19.77
C ALA A 267 2.98 -22.84 20.77
N GLN A 268 3.93 -23.68 20.34
CA GLN A 268 5.06 -24.17 21.15
C GLN A 268 6.10 -23.09 21.48
N LEU A 269 6.22 -22.03 20.67
CA LEU A 269 7.13 -20.92 20.97
C LEU A 269 6.80 -20.21 22.30
N GLY A 270 5.55 -20.33 22.78
CA GLY A 270 5.11 -19.69 24.01
C GLY A 270 5.13 -18.16 23.95
N CYS A 271 4.78 -17.51 25.07
CA CYS A 271 4.84 -16.05 25.21
C CYS A 271 5.77 -15.64 26.35
N GLU A 272 7.08 -15.66 26.11
CA GLU A 272 8.08 -15.13 27.05
C GLU A 272 8.18 -13.59 27.02
N ALA A 273 7.64 -12.96 25.97
CA ALA A 273 7.50 -11.52 25.85
C ALA A 273 6.02 -11.17 25.60
N TRP A 274 5.45 -10.35 26.48
CA TRP A 274 4.03 -9.95 26.47
C TRP A 274 3.84 -8.43 26.43
N GLY A 275 4.75 -7.74 25.74
CA GLY A 275 4.56 -6.32 25.45
C GLY A 275 3.21 -6.11 24.77
N GLY A 276 2.43 -5.14 25.25
CA GLY A 276 1.18 -4.72 24.62
C GLY A 276 1.39 -4.19 23.20
N LEU A 277 0.28 -3.74 22.60
CA LEU A 277 0.32 -3.02 21.32
C LEU A 277 1.32 -1.86 21.33
N ARG A 278 1.90 -1.56 20.17
CA ARG A 278 2.79 -0.42 19.94
C ARG A 278 2.38 0.26 18.65
N LEU A 279 1.59 1.32 18.78
CA LEU A 279 0.96 2.03 17.67
C LEU A 279 1.78 3.25 17.23
N GLY A 280 2.72 3.73 18.05
CA GLY A 280 3.58 4.89 17.75
C GLY A 280 4.71 4.67 16.72
N LEU A 281 4.91 3.44 16.23
CA LEU A 281 5.98 3.10 15.28
C LEU A 281 5.37 2.58 13.96
N ASP A 282 6.08 2.73 12.84
CA ASP A 282 5.72 2.06 11.59
C ASP A 282 5.89 0.55 11.83
N PRO A 283 4.79 -0.23 11.90
CA PRO A 283 4.91 -1.63 12.23
C PRO A 283 5.72 -2.36 11.16
N ALA A 284 5.74 -1.86 9.91
CA ALA A 284 6.40 -2.54 8.83
C ALA A 284 7.92 -2.68 9.05
N HIS A 285 8.56 -1.74 9.77
CA HIS A 285 9.99 -1.82 10.14
C HIS A 285 10.24 -2.39 11.54
N SER A 286 9.20 -2.90 12.19
CA SER A 286 9.28 -3.39 13.56
C SER A 286 10.17 -4.63 13.67
N PRO A 287 10.93 -4.79 14.78
CA PRO A 287 11.68 -6.02 15.05
C PRO A 287 10.76 -7.25 15.12
N GLU A 288 9.50 -7.06 15.51
CA GLU A 288 8.46 -8.09 15.52
C GLU A 288 8.24 -8.67 14.11
N ARG A 289 8.18 -7.82 13.07
CA ARG A 289 8.07 -8.30 11.68
C ARG A 289 9.25 -9.19 11.29
N GLN A 290 10.48 -8.81 11.66
CA GLN A 290 11.68 -9.59 11.32
C GLN A 290 11.70 -10.96 12.02
N LEU A 291 11.18 -11.03 13.25
CA LEU A 291 11.01 -12.29 13.98
C LEU A 291 9.98 -13.19 13.28
N LEU A 292 8.83 -12.63 12.91
CA LEU A 292 7.76 -13.34 12.21
C LEU A 292 8.21 -13.87 10.84
N GLN A 293 8.99 -13.09 10.08
CA GLN A 293 9.56 -13.52 8.79
C GLN A 293 10.53 -14.71 8.92
N ARG A 294 11.17 -14.86 10.07
CA ARG A 294 12.08 -15.97 10.37
C ARG A 294 11.37 -17.13 11.06
N SER A 295 10.03 -17.09 11.17
CA SER A 295 9.21 -18.04 11.92
C SER A 295 9.63 -18.20 13.39
N LYS A 296 10.10 -17.12 14.01
CA LYS A 296 10.53 -17.07 15.41
C LYS A 296 9.64 -16.18 16.30
N GLY A 297 8.60 -15.59 15.73
CA GLY A 297 7.66 -14.76 16.48
C GLY A 297 6.56 -15.60 17.14
N SER A 298 6.12 -15.20 18.33
CA SER A 298 5.01 -15.86 19.05
C SER A 298 3.64 -15.51 18.47
N LEU A 299 2.60 -16.26 18.88
CA LEU A 299 1.20 -15.96 18.56
C LEU A 299 0.83 -14.51 18.91
N LEU A 300 1.24 -14.05 20.09
CA LEU A 300 0.94 -12.72 20.57
C LEU A 300 1.62 -11.63 19.72
N GLN A 301 2.86 -11.88 19.28
CA GLN A 301 3.58 -10.97 18.38
C GLN A 301 2.92 -10.90 17.00
N LEU A 302 2.46 -12.04 16.46
CA LEU A 302 1.71 -12.08 15.20
C LEU A 302 0.42 -11.24 15.30
N ARG A 303 -0.37 -11.46 16.35
CA ARG A 303 -1.63 -10.75 16.58
C ARG A 303 -1.41 -9.25 16.81
N ASN A 304 -0.44 -8.88 17.65
CA ASN A 304 -0.06 -7.48 17.86
C ASN A 304 0.37 -6.81 16.55
N TYR A 305 1.20 -7.48 15.76
CA TYR A 305 1.69 -6.95 14.48
C TYR A 305 0.54 -6.70 13.50
N LEU A 306 -0.31 -7.72 13.28
CA LEU A 306 -1.47 -7.63 12.39
C LEU A 306 -2.39 -6.47 12.80
N PHE A 307 -2.77 -6.42 14.08
CA PHE A 307 -3.68 -5.38 14.56
C PHE A 307 -3.04 -3.99 14.50
N SER A 308 -1.73 -3.88 14.75
CA SER A 308 -1.00 -2.62 14.60
C SER A 308 -1.01 -2.12 13.15
N ARG A 309 -0.96 -3.01 12.15
CA ARG A 309 -1.11 -2.66 10.73
C ARG A 309 -2.52 -2.15 10.41
N GLN A 310 -3.56 -2.82 10.92
CA GLN A 310 -4.95 -2.34 10.78
C GLN A 310 -5.12 -0.94 11.41
N CYS A 311 -4.60 -0.75 12.63
CA CYS A 311 -4.62 0.53 13.34
C CYS A 311 -3.90 1.63 12.56
N ALA A 312 -2.72 1.34 11.99
CA ALA A 312 -1.98 2.30 11.18
C ALA A 312 -2.80 2.78 9.97
N LEU A 313 -3.47 1.87 9.26
CA LEU A 313 -4.33 2.20 8.11
C LEU A 313 -5.60 2.96 8.50
N LEU A 314 -6.21 2.65 9.64
CA LEU A 314 -7.34 3.41 10.18
C LEU A 314 -6.92 4.83 10.55
N ARG A 315 -5.72 5.00 11.12
CA ARG A 315 -5.15 6.31 11.44
C ARG A 315 -4.91 7.18 10.22
N GLN A 316 -4.41 6.60 9.12
CA GLN A 316 -4.25 7.33 7.85
C GLN A 316 -5.58 7.89 7.30
N GLN A 317 -6.70 7.37 7.79
CA GLN A 317 -8.05 7.78 7.40
C GLN A 317 -8.79 8.54 8.51
N ASN A 318 -8.12 8.88 9.62
CA ASN A 318 -8.73 9.51 10.81
C ASN A 318 -9.90 8.70 11.41
N ARG A 319 -9.86 7.36 11.31
CA ARG A 319 -10.90 6.43 11.82
C ARG A 319 -10.53 5.86 13.19
N THR A 320 -10.14 6.72 14.13
CA THR A 320 -9.70 6.33 15.48
C THR A 320 -10.82 5.72 16.33
N SER A 321 -12.07 6.14 16.13
CA SER A 321 -13.24 5.55 16.79
C SER A 321 -13.45 4.07 16.41
N GLU A 322 -13.22 3.73 15.14
CA GLU A 322 -13.28 2.35 14.66
C GLU A 322 -12.11 1.52 15.21
N MET A 323 -10.92 2.10 15.28
CA MET A 323 -9.75 1.48 15.93
C MET A 323 -10.08 1.09 17.38
N ALA A 324 -10.66 2.02 18.16
CA ALA A 324 -11.09 1.75 19.53
C ALA A 324 -12.15 0.64 19.61
N SER A 325 -13.16 0.67 18.74
CA SER A 325 -14.20 -0.36 18.66
C SER A 325 -13.64 -1.75 18.36
N ARG A 326 -12.74 -1.84 17.36
CA ARG A 326 -12.11 -3.11 16.94
C ARG A 326 -11.18 -3.70 18.01
N THR A 327 -10.64 -2.86 18.88
CA THR A 327 -9.71 -3.29 19.95
C THR A 327 -10.35 -4.31 20.89
N LEU A 328 -11.61 -4.13 21.27
CA LEU A 328 -12.28 -5.08 22.17
C LEU A 328 -12.35 -6.49 21.57
N SER A 329 -12.79 -6.58 20.32
CA SER A 329 -12.86 -7.86 19.58
C SER A 329 -11.49 -8.49 19.41
N PHE A 330 -10.49 -7.68 19.03
CA PHE A 330 -9.10 -8.12 18.90
C PHE A 330 -8.56 -8.74 20.20
N LEU A 331 -8.72 -8.05 21.33
CA LEU A 331 -8.24 -8.51 22.63
C LEU A 331 -8.94 -9.80 23.04
N HIS A 332 -10.28 -9.83 22.95
CA HIS A 332 -11.07 -11.02 23.31
C HIS A 332 -10.69 -12.24 22.46
N ASN A 333 -10.61 -12.08 21.14
CA ASN A 333 -10.27 -13.17 20.21
C ASN A 333 -8.86 -13.71 20.49
N THR A 334 -7.89 -12.82 20.68
CA THR A 334 -6.50 -13.24 20.96
C THR A 334 -6.40 -14.02 22.27
N VAL A 335 -7.09 -13.59 23.34
CA VAL A 335 -7.16 -14.33 24.61
C VAL A 335 -7.77 -15.72 24.40
N HIS A 336 -8.84 -15.81 23.62
CA HIS A 336 -9.50 -17.08 23.35
C HIS A 336 -8.62 -18.03 22.54
N GLU A 337 -7.88 -17.52 21.55
CA GLU A 337 -6.97 -18.31 20.72
C GLU A 337 -5.75 -18.81 21.49
N LEU A 338 -5.19 -17.98 22.38
CA LEU A 338 -4.14 -18.43 23.32
C LEU A 338 -4.61 -19.63 24.15
N ALA A 339 -5.88 -19.63 24.57
CA ALA A 339 -6.49 -20.73 25.31
C ALA A 339 -6.73 -21.97 24.43
N ILE A 340 -7.28 -21.80 23.22
CA ILE A 340 -7.51 -22.91 22.27
C ILE A 340 -6.20 -23.64 21.96
N LEU A 341 -5.13 -22.89 21.71
CA LEU A 341 -3.83 -23.44 21.32
C LEU A 341 -2.97 -23.85 22.52
N GLU A 342 -3.50 -23.74 23.75
CA GLU A 342 -2.80 -24.06 24.99
C GLU A 342 -1.40 -23.40 25.09
N VAL A 343 -1.30 -22.15 24.63
CA VAL A 343 -0.02 -21.43 24.58
C VAL A 343 0.48 -21.19 26.00
N THR A 344 1.72 -21.59 26.27
CA THR A 344 2.34 -21.37 27.58
C THR A 344 2.59 -19.89 27.81
N THR A 345 2.02 -19.35 28.89
CA THR A 345 2.18 -17.95 29.30
C THR A 345 2.48 -17.84 30.80
N PRO A 346 3.35 -16.92 31.24
CA PRO A 346 3.56 -16.66 32.66
C PRO A 346 2.27 -16.19 33.36
N PRO A 347 2.08 -16.50 34.65
CA PRO A 347 0.91 -16.01 35.40
C PRO A 347 0.78 -14.48 35.32
N GLY A 348 -0.41 -14.01 34.92
CA GLY A 348 -0.70 -12.59 34.78
C GLY A 348 -0.21 -11.92 33.48
N ALA A 349 0.57 -12.61 32.64
CA ALA A 349 1.10 -12.05 31.39
C ALA A 349 -0.02 -11.58 30.44
N VAL A 350 -1.04 -12.41 30.23
CA VAL A 350 -2.18 -12.09 29.35
C VAL A 350 -2.97 -10.90 29.88
N ALA A 351 -3.22 -10.84 31.19
CA ALA A 351 -3.93 -9.70 31.80
C ALA A 351 -3.13 -8.39 31.66
N CYS A 352 -1.81 -8.44 31.86
CA CYS A 352 -0.92 -7.29 31.64
C CYS A 352 -0.91 -6.85 30.17
N TRP A 353 -0.86 -7.81 29.24
CA TRP A 353 -0.93 -7.52 27.81
C TRP A 353 -2.24 -6.85 27.41
N VAL A 354 -3.39 -7.34 27.88
CA VAL A 354 -4.70 -6.71 27.66
C VAL A 354 -4.68 -5.27 28.20
N PHE A 355 -4.28 -5.09 29.46
CA PHE A 355 -4.27 -3.78 30.10
C PHE A 355 -3.38 -2.76 29.37
N THR A 356 -2.15 -3.15 29.04
CA THR A 356 -1.19 -2.28 28.33
C THR A 356 -1.64 -1.98 26.90
N SER A 357 -2.28 -2.93 26.22
CA SER A 357 -2.82 -2.70 24.88
C SER A 357 -4.00 -1.72 24.87
N CYS A 358 -4.88 -1.78 25.89
CA CYS A 358 -5.93 -0.78 26.07
C CYS A 358 -5.38 0.63 26.28
N LEU A 359 -4.32 0.77 27.10
CA LEU A 359 -3.68 2.07 27.35
C LEU A 359 -3.04 2.64 26.09
N GLU A 360 -2.36 1.82 25.29
CA GLU A 360 -1.77 2.26 24.02
C GLU A 360 -2.84 2.76 23.05
N VAL A 361 -3.93 2.01 22.87
CA VAL A 361 -5.03 2.40 21.98
C VAL A 361 -5.69 3.69 22.46
N LEU A 362 -5.94 3.82 23.76
CA LEU A 362 -6.49 5.04 24.34
C LEU A 362 -5.59 6.24 24.06
N SER A 363 -4.28 6.10 24.33
CA SER A 363 -3.30 7.15 24.04
C SER A 363 -3.23 7.51 22.55
N ALA A 364 -3.35 6.51 21.66
CA ALA A 364 -3.36 6.75 20.22
C ALA A 364 -4.62 7.50 19.77
N CYS A 365 -5.78 7.21 20.37
CA CYS A 365 -7.02 7.94 20.11
C CYS A 365 -6.98 9.39 20.63
N GLU A 366 -6.33 9.64 21.76
CA GLU A 366 -6.19 10.98 22.36
C GLU A 366 -5.19 11.87 21.60
N GLY A 367 -4.12 11.29 21.03
CA GLY A 367 -3.06 12.02 20.33
C GLY A 367 -3.44 12.59 18.95
N ASP A 368 -4.53 12.13 18.34
CA ASP A 368 -4.95 12.49 16.97
C ASP A 368 -6.12 13.49 16.91
N GLY A 369 -6.55 14.05 18.04
CA GLY A 369 -7.62 15.05 18.05
C GLY A 369 -7.12 16.46 17.67
N PRO A 370 -7.78 17.21 16.75
CA PRO A 370 -7.78 18.66 16.90
C PRO A 370 -8.43 18.94 18.27
N ALA A 371 -7.92 19.92 19.02
CA ALA A 371 -8.59 20.37 20.24
C ALA A 371 -10.02 20.80 19.87
N GLU A 372 -10.99 19.91 20.07
CA GLU A 372 -12.40 20.30 20.07
C GLU A 372 -12.56 21.25 21.25
N GLU A 373 -12.60 22.56 20.94
CA GLU A 373 -13.29 23.50 21.79
C GLU A 373 -14.72 22.99 21.94
N VAL A 374 -14.99 22.34 23.07
CA VAL A 374 -16.34 22.02 23.50
C VAL A 374 -17.04 23.37 23.70
N ALA A 375 -17.75 23.82 22.67
CA ALA A 375 -18.66 24.94 22.79
C ALA A 375 -19.69 24.58 23.87
N PRO A 376 -19.91 25.44 24.89
CA PRO A 376 -20.90 25.16 25.91
C PRO A 376 -22.27 25.14 25.24
N THR A 377 -22.95 23.99 25.29
CA THR A 377 -24.33 23.86 24.87
C THR A 377 -25.21 24.68 25.80
N ALA A 378 -25.53 25.90 25.38
CA ALA A 378 -26.62 26.66 25.97
C ALA A 378 -27.95 25.95 25.61
N ASN A 379 -28.72 25.66 26.66
CA ASN A 379 -30.07 25.08 26.69
C ASN A 379 -30.15 23.57 26.92
N ALA A 380 -29.81 23.14 28.13
CA ALA A 380 -30.47 22.02 28.78
C ALA A 380 -31.40 22.57 29.89
N THR A 381 -32.70 22.49 29.67
CA THR A 381 -33.71 22.70 30.71
C THR A 381 -33.53 21.62 31.78
N PRO A 382 -33.41 21.96 33.08
CA PRO A 382 -33.18 20.96 34.11
C PRO A 382 -34.44 20.13 34.37
N PRO A 383 -34.31 18.83 34.73
CA PRO A 383 -35.45 17.99 35.07
C PRO A 383 -36.05 18.41 36.43
N PRO A 384 -37.36 18.21 36.65
CA PRO A 384 -38.01 18.64 37.87
C PRO A 384 -37.56 17.79 39.07
N SER A 385 -37.31 18.48 40.18
CA SER A 385 -36.89 17.91 41.45
C SER A 385 -37.98 17.03 42.07
N ARG A 386 -37.60 15.82 42.52
CA ARG A 386 -38.43 14.94 43.35
C ARG A 386 -38.77 15.63 44.67
N ARG A 387 -40.05 15.82 44.95
CA ARG A 387 -40.60 15.99 46.31
C ARG A 387 -41.81 15.09 46.49
N GLY A 388 -41.81 14.34 47.60
CA GLY A 388 -43.02 13.93 48.28
C GLY A 388 -43.43 12.47 48.10
N GLU A 389 -43.00 11.63 49.03
CA GLU A 389 -43.72 10.42 49.41
C GLU A 389 -45.18 10.75 49.78
N LYS A 390 -46.13 9.91 49.37
CA LYS A 390 -47.21 9.41 50.25
C LYS A 390 -48.05 8.31 49.59
N GLN A 391 -48.07 7.19 50.30
CA GLN A 391 -49.18 6.27 50.60
C GLN A 391 -49.72 5.27 49.55
N GLN A 392 -49.86 4.06 50.09
CA GLN A 392 -50.29 2.80 49.50
C GLN A 392 -51.82 2.65 49.37
N GLN A 393 -52.19 1.80 48.40
CA GLN A 393 -53.33 0.85 48.34
C GLN A 393 -54.78 1.35 48.05
N PRO A 394 -55.69 0.47 47.56
CA PRO A 394 -55.53 -0.88 46.97
C PRO A 394 -56.32 -1.14 45.66
N LEU A 395 -56.12 -2.37 45.15
CA LEU A 395 -56.83 -3.10 44.07
C LEU A 395 -58.27 -2.68 43.74
N GLN A 396 -58.57 -2.62 42.43
CA GLN A 396 -59.85 -3.07 41.88
C GLN A 396 -59.64 -3.86 40.57
N GLN A 397 -60.21 -5.07 40.56
CA GLN A 397 -60.33 -6.00 39.45
C GLN A 397 -61.37 -5.49 38.45
N GLN A 398 -61.22 -5.79 37.14
CA GLN A 398 -62.32 -6.13 36.22
C GLN A 398 -61.81 -6.51 34.80
N PRO A 399 -62.60 -7.17 33.94
CA PRO A 399 -62.38 -8.57 33.61
C PRO A 399 -62.11 -8.83 32.11
N GLN A 400 -61.73 -10.09 31.83
CA GLN A 400 -61.76 -10.69 30.51
C GLN A 400 -63.14 -10.53 29.85
N GLN A 401 -63.15 -10.05 28.61
CA GLN A 401 -64.21 -10.34 27.65
C GLN A 401 -63.61 -10.96 26.40
N GLN A 402 -64.16 -12.13 26.11
CA GLN A 402 -63.96 -13.00 24.97
C GLN A 402 -65.07 -12.71 23.94
N GLN A 403 -64.86 -13.17 22.69
CA GLN A 403 -65.79 -13.20 21.54
C GLN A 403 -65.68 -11.97 20.62
N GLN A 404 -65.48 -12.10 19.29
CA GLN A 404 -65.80 -13.17 18.33
C GLN A 404 -64.65 -13.44 17.37
#